data_AF-A0A948SA44-F1
#
_entry.id   AF-A0A948SA44-F1
#
_cell.length_a   1.000
_cell.length_b   1.000
_cell.length_c   1.000
_cell.angle_alpha   90.00
_cell.angle_beta   90.00
_cell.angle_gamma   90.00
#
_symmetry.space_group_name_H-M   'P 1'
#
loop_
_entity.id
_entity.type
_entity.pdbx_description
1 polymer ?
#
loop_
_entity_poly.entity_id
_entity_poly.type
_entity_poly.pdbx_seq_one_letter_code
_entity_poly.pdbx_strand_id
1 'polypeptide(L)' 'MKPNRWTPNPNRHLWNNNGTWWMRWTPYDPLKTERQTWNLGTKDVNEARRKRDEIVANWNRKEAA' A
#
# COMPACT_ATOMS: atom_id res chain seq x y z
N MET A 1 7.55 26.70 7.24
CA MET A 1 6.17 26.30 6.87
C MET A 1 6.03 24.81 7.17
N LYS A 2 5.22 24.40 8.16
CA LYS A 2 5.02 22.97 8.45
C LYS A 2 3.97 22.42 7.46
N PRO A 3 4.17 21.22 6.88
CA PRO A 3 3.20 20.66 5.95
C PRO A 3 1.84 20.52 6.66
N ASN A 4 0.78 20.92 5.98
CA ASN A 4 -0.59 20.73 6.45
C ASN A 4 -0.79 19.23 6.75
N ARG A 5 -1.41 18.90 7.89
CA ARG A 5 -1.69 17.51 8.30
C ARG A 5 -2.44 16.71 7.23
N TRP A 6 -3.12 17.41 6.32
CA TRP A 6 -3.91 16.87 5.22
C TRP A 6 -3.17 16.67 3.89
N THR A 7 -1.85 16.90 3.84
CA THR A 7 -1.10 16.67 2.60
C THR A 7 -1.13 15.18 2.24
N PRO A 8 -1.55 14.79 1.01
CA PRO A 8 -1.59 13.39 0.61
C PRO A 8 -0.20 12.77 0.73
N ASN A 9 -0.04 11.78 1.60
CA ASN A 9 1.21 11.06 1.73
C ASN A 9 1.34 10.06 0.55
N PRO A 10 2.29 10.25 -0.38
CA PRO A 10 2.47 9.34 -1.52
C PRO A 10 2.90 7.93 -1.11
N ASN A 11 3.33 7.76 0.15
CA ASN A 11 3.70 6.48 0.75
C ASN A 11 2.60 5.94 1.66
N ARG A 12 1.35 6.41 1.52
CA ARG A 12 0.21 5.81 2.23
C ARG A 12 0.20 4.30 1.98
N HIS A 13 0.01 3.52 3.05
CA HIS A 13 0.11 2.05 3.10
C HIS A 13 1.52 1.46 3.06
N LEU A 14 2.57 2.27 2.86
CA LEU A 14 3.95 1.82 2.81
C LEU A 14 4.70 2.19 4.10
N TRP A 15 5.56 1.29 4.57
CA TRP A 15 6.61 1.62 5.54
C TRP A 15 7.91 0.93 5.16
N ASN A 16 9.01 1.57 5.53
CA ASN A 16 10.34 1.01 5.37
C ASN A 16 10.72 0.28 6.66
N ASN A 17 11.20 -0.96 6.52
CA ASN A 17 11.74 -1.77 7.60
C ASN A 17 13.18 -2.16 7.24
N ASN A 18 14.16 -1.49 7.87
CA ASN A 18 15.59 -1.70 7.66
C ASN A 18 16.02 -1.78 6.18
N GLY A 19 15.48 -0.88 5.37
CA GLY A 19 15.78 -0.80 3.95
C GLY A 19 14.81 -1.55 3.06
N THR A 20 13.98 -2.47 3.58
CA THR A 20 12.98 -3.18 2.77
C THR A 20 11.62 -2.51 2.92
N TRP A 21 10.95 -2.24 1.82
CA TRP A 21 9.59 -1.67 1.83
C TRP A 21 8.53 -2.75 2.03
N TRP A 22 7.53 -2.43 2.83
CA TRP A 22 6.37 -3.26 3.12
C TRP A 22 5.08 -2.49 2.86
N MET A 23 4.01 -3.21 2.53
CA MET A 23 2.66 -2.69 2.35
C MET A 23 1.69 -3.27 3.37
N ARG A 24 0.80 -2.43 3.90
CA ARG A 24 -0.19 -2.75 4.93
C ARG A 24 -1.44 -2.01 4.57
N TRP A 25 -2.44 -2.80 4.26
CA TRP A 25 -3.68 -2.30 3.75
C TRP A 25 -4.80 -3.23 4.17
N THR A 26 -5.94 -2.61 4.42
CA THR A 26 -7.16 -3.29 4.75
C THR A 26 -8.10 -2.98 3.60
N PRO A 27 -8.27 -3.90 2.62
CA PRO A 27 -9.32 -3.74 1.64
C PRO A 27 -10.67 -3.65 2.35
N TYR A 28 -11.54 -2.79 1.84
CA TYR A 28 -12.92 -2.77 2.30
C TYR A 28 -13.63 -3.97 1.68
N ASP A 29 -14.19 -4.80 2.54
CA ASP A 29 -15.01 -5.95 2.17
C ASP A 29 -16.23 -5.94 3.12
N PRO A 30 -17.46 -5.95 2.58
CA PRO A 30 -18.69 -5.87 3.37
C PRO A 30 -18.95 -7.12 4.23
N LEU A 31 -18.33 -8.25 3.93
CA LEU A 31 -18.45 -9.51 4.67
C LEU A 31 -17.29 -9.71 5.64
N LYS A 32 -16.04 -9.48 5.20
CA LYS A 32 -14.86 -9.70 6.03
C LYS A 32 -13.71 -8.75 5.71
N THR A 33 -13.53 -7.75 6.57
CA THR A 33 -12.42 -6.80 6.46
C THR A 33 -11.14 -7.40 7.08
N GLU A 34 -10.34 -8.12 6.28
CA GLU A 34 -9.02 -8.61 6.73
C GLU A 34 -7.90 -7.62 6.45
N ARG A 35 -7.00 -7.44 7.42
CA ARG A 35 -5.82 -6.62 7.24
C ARG A 35 -4.69 -7.44 6.61
N GLN A 36 -4.29 -7.05 5.41
CA GLN A 36 -3.22 -7.72 4.68
C GLN A 36 -1.89 -6.98 4.86
N THR A 37 -0.80 -7.74 4.84
CA THR A 37 0.56 -7.24 4.98
C THR A 37 1.48 -7.98 4.02
N TRP A 38 2.18 -7.22 3.17
CA TRP A 38 3.08 -7.75 2.15
C TRP A 38 4.48 -7.17 2.29
N ASN A 39 5.49 -8.01 2.13
CA ASN A 39 6.85 -7.58 1.89
C ASN A 39 6.99 -7.28 0.39
N LEU A 40 7.43 -6.07 0.02
CA LEU A 40 7.58 -5.66 -1.38
C LEU A 40 8.95 -6.02 -1.95
N GLY A 41 9.89 -6.49 -1.13
CA GLY A 41 11.18 -7.02 -1.56
C GLY A 41 12.06 -6.02 -2.28
N THR A 42 11.88 -4.72 -2.03
CA THR A 42 12.66 -3.66 -2.67
C THR A 42 13.13 -2.63 -1.66
N LYS A 43 14.27 -2.00 -1.97
CA LYS A 43 14.80 -0.84 -1.25
C LYS A 43 14.41 0.49 -1.89
N ASP A 44 13.97 0.48 -3.16
CA ASP A 44 13.54 1.67 -3.89
C ASP A 44 12.07 2.01 -3.55
N VAL A 45 11.85 3.25 -3.13
CA VAL A 45 10.51 3.78 -2.82
C VAL A 45 9.62 3.88 -4.06
N ASN A 46 10.19 4.13 -5.24
CA ASN A 46 9.41 4.22 -6.48
C ASN A 46 8.94 2.83 -6.94
N GLU A 47 9.82 1.84 -6.85
CA GLU A 47 9.45 0.44 -7.08
C GLU A 47 8.41 -0.04 -6.05
N ALA A 48 8.56 0.34 -4.78
CA ALA A 48 7.57 0.03 -3.74
C ALA A 48 6.19 0.62 -4.04
N ARG A 49 6.12 1.86 -4.54
CA ARG A 49 4.87 2.50 -4.98
C ARG A 49 4.23 1.74 -6.13
N ARG A 50 5.02 1.39 -7.16
CA ARG A 50 4.52 0.59 -8.30
C ARG A 50 3.93 -0.75 -7.85
N LYS A 51 4.66 -1.50 -7.02
CA LYS A 51 4.18 -2.80 -6.49
C LYS A 51 2.90 -2.65 -5.69
N ARG A 52 2.78 -1.61 -4.85
CA ARG A 52 1.53 -1.29 -4.14
C ARG A 52 0.38 -1.05 -5.12
N ASP A 53 0.60 -0.22 -6.13
CA ASP A 53 -0.45 0.16 -7.09
C ASP A 53 -0.91 -1.06 -7.90
N GLU A 54 0.02 -1.95 -8.27
CA GLU A 54 -0.29 -3.24 -8.91
C GLU A 54 -1.12 -4.17 -8.00
N ILE A 55 -0.78 -4.27 -6.70
CA ILE A 55 -1.56 -5.07 -5.72
C ILE A 55 -2.99 -4.54 -5.61
N VAL A 56 -3.16 -3.23 -5.44
CA VAL A 56 -4.49 -2.60 -5.32
C VAL A 56 -5.29 -2.79 -6.61
N ALA A 57 -4.68 -2.60 -7.79
CA ALA A 57 -5.35 -2.80 -9.07
C ALA A 57 -5.78 -4.27 -9.27
N ASN A 58 -4.93 -5.22 -8.88
CA ASN A 58 -5.25 -6.65 -8.91
C ASN A 58 -6.42 -7.00 -7.98
N TRP A 59 -6.45 -6.43 -6.78
CA TRP A 59 -7.57 -6.61 -5.85
C TRP A 59 -8.88 -6.12 -6.46
N ASN A 60 -8.89 -4.88 -6.97
CA ASN A 60 -10.09 -4.30 -7.58
C ASN A 60 -10.60 -5.10 -8.79
N ARG A 61 -9.70 -5.74 -9.55
CA ARG A 61 -10.09 -6.66 -10.63
C ARG A 61 -10.74 -7.94 -10.13
N LYS A 62 -10.28 -8.49 -9.00
CA LYS A 62 -10.89 -9.69 -8.39
C LYS A 62 -12.31 -9.42 -7.91
N GLU A 63 -12.58 -8.23 -7.37
CA GLU A 63 -13.93 -7.84 -6.94
C GLU A 63 -14.90 -7.62 -8.12
N ALA A 64 -14.39 -7.34 -9.32
CA ALA A 64 -15.20 -7.03 -10.50
C ALA A 64 -15.55 -8.25 -11.38
N ALA A 65 -15.01 -9.44 -11.05
CA ALA A 65 -15.20 -10.68 -11.79
C ALA A 65 -16.15 -11.62 -11.04
#